data_AF-A0A382GIZ2-F1
#
_entry.id   AF-A0A382GIZ2-F1
#
_cell.length_a   1.000
_cell.length_b   1.000
_cell.length_c   1.000
_cell.angle_alpha   90.00
_cell.angle_beta   90.00
_cell.angle_gamma   90.00
#
_symmetry.space_group_name_H-M   'P 1'
#
loop_
_entity.id
_entity.type
_entity.pdbx_description
1 polymer ?
#
loop_
_entity_poly.entity_id
_entity_poly.type
_entity_poly.pdbx_seq_one_letter_code
_entity_poly.pdbx_strand_id
1 'polypeptide(L)'
;VLTTWADKEFWVGHKDEPHSKLWENMDDWKTHTFTENTVISISIPYAVRGVTRTPDIVRWKEIMVDRGIDHKICAITRDMNINYLQNKRVRPVNYYHMAVNYIQTLDIDCFLSTETLLLYKEKYIDLLSKQLDYPIPHKEVDFKQSFNEKYVHYVESFHLDDTVRRVSGIKERDPFIYGG
;
A
#
# COMPACT_ATOMS: atom_id res chain seq x y z
N VAL A 1 -1.23 2.19 -5.97
CA VAL A 1 -1.20 1.73 -7.38
C VAL A 1 -2.65 1.64 -7.80
N LEU A 2 -3.03 2.32 -8.88
CA LEU A 2 -4.37 2.88 -9.20
C LEU A 2 -4.54 4.32 -8.70
N THR A 3 -3.74 5.21 -9.28
CA THR A 3 -3.96 6.65 -9.23
C THR A 3 -4.04 7.15 -10.67
N THR A 4 -4.96 8.05 -10.98
CA THR A 4 -5.25 8.51 -12.35
C THR A 4 -4.12 9.31 -13.00
N TRP A 5 -3.08 9.68 -12.23
CA TRP A 5 -1.94 10.48 -12.70
C TRP A 5 -0.65 9.68 -12.93
N ALA A 6 -0.62 8.38 -12.60
CA ALA A 6 0.57 7.53 -12.70
C ALA A 6 0.55 6.58 -13.90
N ASP A 7 -0.15 6.95 -14.97
CA ASP A 7 -0.57 6.05 -16.07
C ASP A 7 0.57 5.48 -16.94
N LYS A 8 1.83 5.92 -16.77
CA LYS A 8 2.96 5.50 -17.61
C LYS A 8 4.19 4.99 -16.84
N GLU A 9 4.20 5.09 -15.52
CA GLU A 9 5.38 4.76 -14.72
C GLU A 9 5.02 3.77 -13.60
N PHE A 10 5.86 2.75 -13.42
CA PHE A 10 5.72 1.73 -12.37
C PHE A 10 5.80 2.30 -10.94
N TRP A 11 6.29 3.52 -10.80
CA TRP A 11 6.35 4.27 -9.55
C TRP A 11 6.37 5.76 -9.86
N VAL A 12 5.51 6.54 -9.20
CA VAL A 12 5.53 8.00 -9.25
C VAL A 12 5.74 8.51 -7.83
N GLY A 13 6.68 9.44 -7.66
CA GLY A 13 6.95 10.01 -6.36
C GLY A 13 5.77 10.84 -5.87
N HIS A 14 5.46 10.78 -4.57
CA HIS A 14 4.38 11.58 -3.97
C HIS A 14 4.56 13.09 -4.14
N LYS A 15 5.78 13.58 -4.45
CA LYS A 15 5.99 14.99 -4.83
C LYS A 15 5.23 15.39 -6.11
N ASP A 16 4.98 14.43 -7.00
CA ASP A 16 4.34 14.60 -8.30
C ASP A 16 2.83 14.24 -8.22
N GLU A 17 2.32 13.92 -7.01
CA GLU A 17 0.88 13.79 -6.77
C GLU A 17 0.20 15.16 -6.88
N PRO A 18 -0.98 15.27 -7.54
CA PRO A 18 -1.62 16.57 -7.80
C PRO A 18 -1.86 17.44 -6.56
N HIS A 19 -2.08 16.83 -5.39
CA HIS A 19 -2.37 17.49 -4.12
C HIS A 19 -1.16 17.53 -3.18
N SER A 20 0.05 17.17 -3.64
CA SER A 20 1.24 17.02 -2.79
C SER A 20 1.58 18.27 -1.98
N LYS A 21 1.37 19.45 -2.57
CA LYS A 21 1.62 20.76 -1.95
C LYS A 21 0.63 21.10 -0.84
N LEU A 22 -0.60 20.58 -0.89
CA LEU A 22 -1.60 20.84 0.15
C LEU A 22 -1.19 20.22 1.50
N TRP A 23 -0.37 19.17 1.48
CA TRP A 23 0.22 18.61 2.70
C TRP A 23 1.32 19.48 3.32
N GLU A 24 1.78 20.54 2.65
CA GLU A 24 2.74 21.49 3.23
C GLU A 24 2.07 22.57 4.10
N ASN A 25 0.82 22.92 3.79
CA ASN A 25 0.03 23.91 4.52
C ASN A 25 -1.41 23.42 4.71
N MET A 26 -1.77 23.06 5.94
CA MET A 26 -3.07 22.47 6.22
C MET A 26 -4.25 23.42 5.96
N ASP A 27 -4.02 24.73 5.98
CA ASP A 27 -5.08 25.71 5.69
C ASP A 27 -5.53 25.68 4.23
N ASP A 28 -4.68 25.24 3.30
CA ASP A 28 -5.03 25.14 1.89
C ASP A 28 -6.15 24.10 1.67
N TRP A 29 -6.24 23.07 2.52
CA TRP A 29 -7.33 22.09 2.50
C TRP A 29 -8.70 22.70 2.83
N LYS A 30 -8.76 23.88 3.48
CA LYS A 30 -10.04 24.50 3.83
C LYS A 30 -10.76 25.08 2.62
N THR A 31 -10.02 25.49 1.60
CA THR A 31 -10.55 26.19 0.42
C THR A 31 -10.34 25.42 -0.89
N HIS A 32 -9.50 24.38 -0.90
CA HIS A 32 -9.25 23.56 -2.08
C HIS A 32 -10.53 22.93 -2.63
N THR A 33 -10.75 23.05 -3.94
CA THR A 33 -11.91 22.46 -4.62
C THR A 33 -11.57 21.09 -5.17
N PHE A 34 -12.42 20.10 -4.89
CA PHE A 34 -12.28 18.74 -5.40
C PHE A 34 -13.17 18.53 -6.63
N THR A 35 -12.70 17.69 -7.55
CA THR A 35 -13.58 17.12 -8.58
C THR A 35 -14.28 15.88 -8.03
N GLU A 36 -15.33 15.42 -8.70
CA GLU A 36 -15.95 14.14 -8.35
C GLU A 36 -14.92 13.01 -8.35
N ASN A 37 -15.10 12.07 -7.42
CA ASN A 37 -14.25 10.88 -7.29
C ASN A 37 -12.74 11.20 -7.15
N THR A 38 -12.37 12.27 -6.44
CA THR A 38 -10.95 12.59 -6.22
C THR A 38 -10.26 11.54 -5.35
N VAL A 39 -9.10 11.04 -5.80
CA VAL A 39 -8.20 10.18 -5.01
C VAL A 39 -6.98 10.99 -4.62
N ILE A 40 -6.59 10.91 -3.35
CA ILE A 40 -5.38 11.56 -2.82
C ILE A 40 -4.50 10.47 -2.22
N SER A 41 -3.21 10.50 -2.52
CA SER A 41 -2.24 9.58 -1.95
C SER A 41 -1.14 10.34 -1.24
N ILE A 42 -0.75 9.86 -0.06
CA ILE A 42 0.37 10.43 0.71
C ILE A 42 1.21 9.31 1.32
N SER A 43 2.53 9.51 1.38
CA SER A 43 3.44 8.61 2.11
C SER A 43 3.51 8.99 3.59
N ILE A 44 3.74 8.00 4.44
CA ILE A 44 4.07 8.21 5.85
C ILE A 44 5.46 7.60 6.11
N PRO A 45 6.49 8.41 6.40
CA PRO A 45 6.53 9.85 6.18
C PRO A 45 6.68 10.18 4.68
N TYR A 46 6.38 11.42 4.31
CA TYR A 46 6.62 11.96 2.97
C TYR A 46 7.85 12.89 2.98
N ALA A 47 8.46 13.07 1.81
CA ALA A 47 9.64 13.92 1.66
C ALA A 47 9.29 15.17 0.84
N VAL A 48 9.61 16.34 1.39
CA VAL A 48 9.44 17.65 0.74
C VAL A 48 10.78 18.35 0.73
N ARG A 49 11.31 18.63 -0.47
CA ARG A 49 12.63 19.29 -0.64
C ARG A 49 13.74 18.63 0.20
N GLY A 50 13.75 17.29 0.25
CA GLY A 50 14.73 16.51 1.02
C GLY A 50 14.46 16.39 2.53
N VAL A 51 13.43 17.07 3.05
CA VAL A 51 13.05 17.00 4.47
C VAL A 51 11.91 16.01 4.64
N THR A 52 12.08 15.08 5.58
CA THR A 52 11.07 14.09 5.94
C THR A 52 10.04 14.71 6.89
N ARG A 53 8.75 14.56 6.57
CA ARG A 53 7.62 15.06 7.36
C ARG A 53 6.56 13.97 7.51
N THR A 54 5.83 14.01 8.62
CA THR A 54 4.64 13.16 8.81
C THR A 54 3.41 13.97 8.43
N PRO A 55 2.51 13.46 7.55
CA PRO A 55 1.30 14.18 7.20
C PRO A 55 0.34 14.23 8.40
N ASP A 56 -0.42 15.31 8.54
CA ASP A 56 -1.43 15.43 9.60
C ASP A 56 -2.80 14.97 9.10
N ILE A 57 -2.98 13.65 9.04
CA ILE A 57 -4.19 13.00 8.52
C ILE A 57 -5.38 13.22 9.48
N VAL A 58 -5.12 13.35 10.78
CA VAL A 58 -6.16 13.67 11.77
C VAL A 58 -6.73 15.05 11.48
N ARG A 59 -5.87 16.06 11.34
CA ARG A 59 -6.31 17.41 10.99
C ARG A 59 -6.96 17.48 9.62
N TRP A 60 -6.46 16.71 8.65
CA TRP A 60 -7.09 16.59 7.34
C TRP A 60 -8.54 16.08 7.45
N LYS A 61 -8.77 15.02 8.25
CA LYS A 61 -10.10 14.46 8.51
C LYS A 61 -11.04 15.49 9.12
N GLU A 62 -10.58 16.21 10.16
CA GLU A 62 -11.35 17.30 10.78
C GLU A 62 -11.79 18.35 9.76
N ILE A 63 -10.87 18.79 8.89
CA ILE A 63 -11.18 19.78 7.85
C ILE A 63 -12.23 19.23 6.86
N MET A 64 -12.14 17.96 6.45
CA MET A 64 -13.13 17.37 5.55
C MET A 64 -14.52 17.28 6.20
N VAL A 65 -14.58 16.90 7.47
CA VAL A 65 -15.82 16.88 8.27
C VAL A 65 -16.42 18.28 8.39
N ASP A 66 -15.63 19.29 8.76
CA ASP A 66 -16.07 20.68 8.89
C ASP A 66 -16.62 21.25 7.58
N ARG A 67 -16.06 20.79 6.44
CA ARG A 67 -16.50 21.16 5.10
C ARG A 67 -17.72 20.38 4.60
N GLY A 68 -18.18 19.37 5.33
CA GLY A 68 -19.26 18.48 4.90
C GLY A 68 -18.91 17.64 3.66
N ILE A 69 -17.62 17.32 3.48
CA ILE A 69 -17.13 16.52 2.35
C ILE A 69 -17.09 15.06 2.75
N ASP A 70 -17.80 14.21 1.99
CA ASP A 70 -17.71 12.76 2.13
C ASP A 70 -16.30 12.28 1.76
N HIS A 71 -15.74 11.42 2.60
CA HIS A 71 -14.36 10.96 2.46
C HIS A 71 -14.17 9.58 3.10
N LYS A 72 -13.17 8.86 2.59
CA LYS A 72 -12.71 7.58 3.13
C LYS A 72 -11.19 7.59 3.23
N ILE A 73 -10.65 7.13 4.35
CA ILE A 73 -9.23 6.98 4.62
C ILE A 73 -8.86 5.51 4.48
N CYS A 74 -8.02 5.22 3.49
CA CYS A 74 -7.55 3.87 3.22
C CYS A 74 -6.05 3.75 3.45
N ALA A 75 -5.60 2.59 3.96
CA ALA A 75 -4.19 2.31 4.17
C ALA A 75 -3.71 1.18 3.24
N ILE A 76 -2.68 1.45 2.42
CA ILE A 76 -2.05 0.41 1.60
C ILE A 76 -1.18 -0.47 2.50
N THR A 77 -1.41 -1.77 2.45
CA THR A 77 -0.71 -2.77 3.26
C THR A 77 0.13 -3.71 2.41
N ARG A 78 1.20 -4.19 3.04
CA ARG A 78 2.18 -5.15 2.54
C ARG A 78 2.68 -5.99 3.71
N ASP A 79 3.27 -7.13 3.42
CA ASP A 79 4.00 -7.91 4.41
C ASP A 79 4.99 -7.03 5.19
N MET A 80 5.03 -7.23 6.52
CA MET A 80 5.86 -6.46 7.44
C MET A 80 7.35 -6.57 7.13
N ASN A 81 7.87 -7.78 6.89
CA ASN A 81 9.29 -8.00 6.61
C ASN A 81 9.67 -7.33 5.30
N ILE A 82 8.82 -7.47 4.28
CA ILE A 82 9.02 -6.83 2.98
C ILE A 82 9.05 -5.31 3.11
N ASN A 83 8.09 -4.72 3.83
CA ASN A 83 8.02 -3.28 4.00
C ASN A 83 9.21 -2.75 4.82
N TYR A 84 9.61 -3.47 5.88
CA TYR A 84 10.79 -3.16 6.67
C TYR A 84 12.08 -3.22 5.83
N LEU A 85 12.30 -4.31 5.09
CA LEU A 85 13.47 -4.50 4.24
C LEU A 85 13.54 -3.46 3.12
N GLN A 86 12.39 -3.10 2.53
CA GLN A 86 12.35 -2.03 1.55
C GLN A 86 12.80 -0.69 2.14
N ASN A 87 12.25 -0.29 3.29
CA ASN A 87 12.64 0.95 3.95
C ASN A 87 14.13 0.96 4.31
N LYS A 88 14.65 -0.15 4.84
CA LYS A 88 16.08 -0.32 5.15
C LYS A 88 16.96 -0.18 3.90
N ARG A 89 16.52 -0.67 2.74
CA ARG A 89 17.29 -0.64 1.49
C ARG A 89 17.36 0.73 0.84
N VAL A 90 16.24 1.47 0.83
CA VAL A 90 16.09 2.68 -0.01
C VAL A 90 16.12 4.00 0.77
N ARG A 91 16.24 3.95 2.10
CA ARG A 91 16.25 5.14 2.96
C ARG A 91 17.41 5.08 3.96
N PRO A 92 17.99 6.24 4.32
CA PRO A 92 19.01 6.31 5.37
C PRO A 92 18.45 5.99 6.76
N VAL A 93 17.16 6.24 6.99
CA VAL A 93 16.45 5.93 8.24
C VAL A 93 15.25 5.06 7.92
N ASN A 94 15.11 3.97 8.67
CA ASN A 94 13.97 3.07 8.54
C ASN A 94 12.78 3.58 9.37
N TYR A 95 11.79 4.15 8.68
CA TYR A 95 10.59 4.71 9.29
C TYR A 95 9.42 3.72 9.38
N TYR A 96 9.62 2.44 9.09
CA TYR A 96 8.55 1.43 9.04
C TYR A 96 7.69 1.42 10.32
N HIS A 97 8.31 1.25 11.49
CA HIS A 97 7.57 1.17 12.74
C HIS A 97 6.87 2.48 13.09
N MET A 98 7.49 3.63 12.79
CA MET A 98 6.85 4.93 12.99
C MET A 98 5.59 5.05 12.13
N ALA A 99 5.66 4.67 10.85
CA ALA A 99 4.54 4.73 9.95
C ALA A 99 3.40 3.80 10.36
N VAL A 100 3.72 2.55 10.76
CA VAL A 100 2.72 1.59 11.26
C VAL A 100 2.06 2.10 12.53
N ASN A 101 2.85 2.58 13.50
CA ASN A 101 2.32 3.11 14.75
C ASN A 101 1.42 4.33 14.50
N TYR A 102 1.78 5.21 13.56
CA TYR A 102 0.93 6.34 13.20
C TYR A 102 -0.39 5.87 12.57
N ILE A 103 -0.34 4.94 11.60
CA ILE A 103 -1.56 4.38 10.96
C ILE A 103 -2.48 3.72 11.98
N GLN A 104 -1.93 3.05 13.01
CA GLN A 104 -2.72 2.45 14.09
C GLN A 104 -3.50 3.46 14.95
N THR A 105 -3.12 4.74 14.91
CA THR A 105 -3.87 5.81 15.59
C THR A 105 -4.99 6.40 14.74
N LEU A 106 -5.05 6.06 13.45
CA LEU A 106 -6.02 6.59 12.50
C LEU A 106 -7.27 5.72 12.47
N ASP A 107 -8.40 6.36 12.22
CA ASP A 107 -9.65 5.69 11.90
C ASP A 107 -9.66 5.36 10.40
N ILE A 108 -9.30 4.10 10.08
CA ILE A 108 -9.12 3.60 8.71
C ILE A 108 -10.39 2.89 8.25
N ASP A 109 -10.95 3.33 7.12
CA ASP A 109 -12.15 2.74 6.50
C ASP A 109 -11.84 1.44 5.77
N CYS A 110 -10.62 1.31 5.19
CA CYS A 110 -10.24 0.13 4.42
C CYS A 110 -8.72 -0.09 4.38
N PHE A 111 -8.30 -1.35 4.48
CA PHE A 111 -6.92 -1.77 4.21
C PHE A 111 -6.81 -2.35 2.80
N LEU A 112 -5.92 -1.76 1.99
CA LEU A 112 -5.68 -2.14 0.60
C LEU A 112 -4.47 -3.06 0.52
N SER A 113 -4.68 -4.37 0.45
CA SER A 113 -3.62 -5.39 0.46
C SER A 113 -2.98 -5.56 -0.92
N THR A 114 -1.67 -5.32 -0.98
CA THR A 114 -0.88 -5.55 -2.20
C THR A 114 -0.83 -7.04 -2.53
N GLU A 115 -0.73 -7.91 -1.54
CA GLU A 115 -0.69 -9.37 -1.71
C GLU A 115 -2.03 -9.90 -2.25
N THR A 116 -3.15 -9.40 -1.74
CA THR A 116 -4.49 -9.77 -2.22
C THR A 116 -4.70 -9.29 -3.66
N LEU A 117 -4.23 -8.08 -3.99
CA LEU A 117 -4.23 -7.57 -5.36
C LEU A 117 -3.43 -8.47 -6.31
N LEU A 118 -2.23 -8.89 -5.93
CA LEU A 118 -1.39 -9.76 -6.75
C LEU A 118 -2.00 -11.16 -6.96
N LEU A 119 -2.70 -11.69 -5.95
CA LEU A 119 -3.35 -13.00 -6.01
C LEU A 119 -4.64 -13.00 -6.83
N TYR A 120 -5.54 -12.04 -6.56
CA TYR A 120 -6.91 -12.05 -7.08
C TYR A 120 -7.19 -11.01 -8.16
N LYS A 121 -6.27 -10.08 -8.39
CA LYS A 121 -6.28 -9.10 -9.49
C LYS A 121 -7.63 -8.36 -9.56
N GLU A 122 -8.31 -8.42 -10.71
CA GLU A 122 -9.60 -7.75 -10.95
C GLU A 122 -10.66 -8.11 -9.91
N LYS A 123 -10.68 -9.36 -9.42
CA LYS A 123 -11.68 -9.77 -8.40
C LYS A 123 -11.49 -9.02 -7.08
N TYR A 124 -10.26 -8.64 -6.75
CA TYR A 124 -9.99 -7.80 -5.59
C TYR A 124 -10.39 -6.34 -5.84
N ILE A 125 -10.17 -5.84 -7.06
CA ILE A 125 -10.62 -4.49 -7.47
C ILE A 125 -12.15 -4.38 -7.38
N ASP A 126 -12.88 -5.39 -7.89
CA ASP A 126 -14.35 -5.46 -7.79
C ASP A 126 -14.84 -5.44 -6.34
N LEU A 127 -14.14 -6.16 -5.45
CA LEU A 127 -14.46 -6.21 -4.03
C LEU A 127 -14.24 -4.83 -3.38
N LEU A 128 -13.11 -4.19 -3.67
CA LEU A 128 -12.79 -2.86 -3.17
C LEU A 128 -13.79 -1.81 -3.65
N SER A 129 -14.19 -1.86 -4.93
CA SER A 129 -15.17 -0.92 -5.48
C SER A 129 -16.51 -1.01 -4.73
N LYS A 130 -16.97 -2.23 -4.41
CA LYS A 130 -18.17 -2.46 -3.61
C LYS A 130 -18.01 -2.00 -2.15
N GLN A 131 -16.91 -2.36 -1.50
CA GLN A 131 -16.67 -2.01 -0.10
C GLN A 131 -16.54 -0.50 0.11
N LEU A 132 -15.89 0.18 -0.83
CA LEU A 132 -15.69 1.62 -0.80
C LEU A 132 -16.84 2.40 -1.41
N ASP A 133 -17.88 1.74 -1.94
CA ASP A 133 -18.95 2.39 -2.72
C ASP A 133 -18.37 3.44 -3.69
N TYR A 134 -17.29 3.05 -4.38
CA TYR A 134 -16.46 3.96 -5.16
C TYR A 134 -16.11 3.28 -6.49
N PRO A 135 -16.33 3.94 -7.64
CA PRO A 135 -16.06 3.35 -8.94
C PRO A 135 -14.55 3.29 -9.18
N ILE A 136 -13.98 2.08 -9.21
CA ILE A 136 -12.56 1.87 -9.54
C ILE A 136 -12.46 1.44 -11.00
N PRO A 137 -11.84 2.22 -11.89
CA PRO A 137 -11.71 1.85 -13.29
C PRO A 137 -10.74 0.67 -13.43
N HIS A 138 -11.17 -0.34 -14.19
CA HIS A 138 -10.29 -1.41 -14.63
C HIS A 138 -9.30 -0.84 -15.64
N LYS A 139 -8.02 -0.83 -15.28
CA LYS A 139 -6.92 -0.48 -16.18
C LYS A 139 -6.10 -1.73 -16.45
N GLU A 140 -5.57 -1.86 -17.65
CA GLU A 140 -4.61 -2.91 -17.94
C GLU A 140 -3.33 -2.64 -17.12
N VAL A 141 -3.14 -3.43 -16.05
CA VAL A 141 -1.97 -3.37 -15.19
C VAL A 141 -1.20 -4.67 -15.36
N ASP A 142 0.10 -4.54 -15.63
CA ASP A 142 0.98 -5.71 -15.69
C ASP A 142 1.26 -6.24 -14.27
N PHE A 143 0.58 -7.32 -13.91
CA PHE A 143 0.79 -8.05 -12.65
C PHE A 143 1.77 -9.23 -12.79
N LYS A 144 2.51 -9.36 -13.91
CA LYS A 144 3.45 -10.48 -14.12
C LYS A 144 4.60 -10.49 -13.12
N GLN A 145 5.09 -9.31 -12.74
CA GLN A 145 6.16 -9.18 -11.76
C GLN A 145 5.60 -8.74 -10.41
N SER A 146 5.93 -9.48 -9.36
CA SER A 146 5.60 -9.08 -8.00
C SER A 146 6.59 -8.04 -7.49
N PHE A 147 6.10 -6.90 -6.98
CA PHE A 147 6.95 -5.93 -6.29
C PHE A 147 7.65 -6.52 -5.06
N ASN A 148 7.15 -7.64 -4.55
CA ASN A 148 7.66 -8.35 -3.38
C ASN A 148 8.78 -9.35 -3.73
N GLU A 149 8.89 -9.79 -4.98
CA GLU A 149 9.74 -10.91 -5.42
C GLU A 149 11.21 -10.75 -5.00
N LYS A 150 11.78 -9.55 -5.13
CA LYS A 150 13.17 -9.24 -4.72
C LYS A 150 13.49 -9.40 -3.23
N TYR A 151 12.48 -9.60 -2.39
CA TYR A 151 12.63 -9.83 -0.94
C TYR A 151 12.23 -11.26 -0.54
N VAL A 152 11.77 -12.08 -1.50
CA VAL A 152 11.30 -13.44 -1.27
C VAL A 152 12.31 -14.39 -1.90
N HIS A 153 12.82 -15.31 -1.09
CA HIS A 153 13.81 -16.29 -1.52
C HIS A 153 13.35 -17.68 -1.07
N TYR A 154 13.73 -18.69 -1.84
CA TYR A 154 13.49 -20.08 -1.46
C TYR A 154 14.17 -20.40 -0.13
N VAL A 155 13.47 -21.10 0.75
CA VAL A 155 13.99 -21.56 2.04
C VAL A 155 14.13 -23.07 1.96
N GLU A 156 15.37 -23.57 2.06
CA GLU A 156 15.67 -24.99 1.88
C GLU A 156 15.06 -25.88 2.97
N SER A 157 14.99 -25.35 4.19
CA SER A 157 14.44 -26.06 5.35
C SER A 157 13.84 -25.12 6.37
N PHE A 158 12.71 -25.51 6.94
CA PHE A 158 12.08 -24.88 8.09
C PHE A 158 11.65 -25.94 9.10
N HIS A 159 11.69 -25.60 10.40
CA HIS A 159 11.47 -26.55 11.49
C HIS A 159 10.10 -27.26 11.46
N LEU A 160 9.12 -26.71 10.74
CA LEU A 160 7.80 -27.33 10.58
C LEU A 160 7.65 -28.17 9.31
N ASP A 161 8.66 -28.23 8.43
CA ASP A 161 8.54 -28.91 7.13
C ASP A 161 8.17 -30.38 7.29
N ASP A 162 8.79 -31.09 8.23
CA ASP A 162 8.50 -32.50 8.49
C ASP A 162 7.10 -32.69 9.06
N THR A 163 6.61 -31.72 9.85
CA THR A 163 5.23 -31.73 10.33
C THR A 163 4.26 -31.57 9.18
N VAL A 164 4.50 -30.59 8.30
CA VAL A 164 3.66 -30.34 7.11
C VAL A 164 3.68 -31.55 6.18
N ARG A 165 4.84 -32.14 5.90
CA ARG A 165 4.97 -33.36 5.09
C ARG A 165 4.18 -34.52 5.66
N ARG A 166 4.31 -34.77 6.96
CA ARG A 166 3.59 -35.85 7.66
C ARG A 166 2.07 -35.67 7.58
N VAL A 167 1.54 -34.47 7.83
CA VAL A 167 0.09 -34.21 7.74
C VAL A 167 -0.43 -34.20 6.30
N SER A 168 0.45 -33.92 5.33
CA SER A 168 0.13 -33.97 3.89
C SER A 168 0.25 -35.38 3.31
N GLY A 169 0.61 -36.39 4.12
CA GLY A 169 0.80 -37.77 3.67
C GLY A 169 2.06 -38.00 2.82
N ILE A 170 2.98 -37.03 2.76
CA ILE A 170 4.24 -37.11 2.02
C ILE A 170 5.25 -37.86 2.89
N LYS A 171 5.61 -39.07 2.47
CA LYS A 171 6.53 -39.96 3.23
C LYS A 171 8.01 -39.68 2.95
N GLU A 172 8.35 -39.25 1.74
CA GLU A 172 9.72 -38.88 1.31
C GLU A 172 9.65 -37.73 0.30
N ARG A 173 10.70 -36.90 0.24
CA ARG A 173 10.84 -35.82 -0.74
C ARG A 173 11.23 -36.46 -2.08
N ASP A 174 10.32 -36.50 -3.05
CA ASP A 174 10.70 -36.86 -4.43
C ASP A 174 11.65 -35.78 -4.97
N PRO A 175 12.94 -36.09 -5.19
CA PRO A 175 13.91 -35.10 -5.64
C PRO A 175 13.62 -34.60 -7.07
N PHE A 176 12.75 -35.27 -7.84
CA PHE A 176 12.44 -34.92 -9.22
C PHE A 176 11.30 -33.89 -9.38
N ILE A 177 10.51 -33.62 -8.33
CA ILE A 177 9.41 -32.63 -8.39
C ILE A 177 9.90 -31.21 -8.06
N TYR A 178 11.02 -31.07 -7.34
CA TYR A 178 11.44 -29.80 -6.74
C TYR A 178 12.81 -29.29 -7.21
N GLY A 179 13.38 -29.90 -8.25
CA GLY A 179 14.67 -29.52 -8.87
C GLY A 179 14.52 -28.82 -10.23
N GLY A 180 13.53 -27.95 -10.38
CA GLY A 180 13.29 -27.14 -11.58
C GLY A 180 13.52 -25.66 -11.32
#